data_AF-G9L1C8-F1
#
_entry.id   AF-G9L1C8-F1
#
_cell.length_a   1.000
_cell.length_b   1.000
_cell.length_c   1.000
_cell.angle_alpha   90.00
_cell.angle_beta   90.00
_cell.angle_gamma   90.00
#
_symmetry.space_group_name_H-M   'P 1'
#
loop_
_entity.id
_entity.type
_entity.pdbx_description
1 polymer ?
#
loop_
_entity_poly.entity_id
_entity_poly.type
_entity_poly.pdbx_seq_one_letter_code
_entity_poly.pdbx_strand_id
1 'polypeptide(L)'
;EPRVGLGIGACCLALDNSPPGIYIHSLAPGSVAKMESNLSRGDQILEVNSVNVRHAALSKVHTILSKCPPGPVRLVIGRHPNPKISEQEMDAVIARSTYQESKEASSSPGSGTP
;
A
#
# COMPACT_ATOMS: atom_id res chain seq x y z
N GLU A 1 9.63 24.75 4.01
CA GLU A 1 9.54 23.39 4.58
C GLU A 1 9.32 22.33 3.52
N PRO A 2 10.35 21.56 3.12
CA PRO A 2 10.12 20.31 2.40
C PRO A 2 9.36 19.38 3.34
N ARG A 3 8.06 19.23 3.10
CA ARG A 3 7.21 18.37 3.92
C ARG A 3 7.65 16.93 3.65
N VAL A 4 8.50 16.38 4.52
CA VAL A 4 8.86 14.95 4.48
C VAL A 4 7.55 14.19 4.68
N GLY A 5 7.05 13.62 3.59
CA GLY A 5 5.89 12.76 3.63
C GLY A 5 6.18 11.50 4.44
N LEU A 6 5.13 10.79 4.83
CA LEU A 6 5.25 9.54 5.58
C LEU A 6 6.11 8.50 4.81
N GLY A 7 6.06 8.53 3.46
CA GLY A 7 6.92 7.73 2.58
C GLY A 7 6.61 6.24 2.58
N ILE A 8 5.33 5.90 2.76
CA ILE A 8 4.84 4.51 2.68
C ILE A 8 4.25 4.29 1.29
N GLY A 9 4.78 3.29 0.58
CA GLY A 9 4.14 2.70 -0.59
C GLY A 9 3.15 1.64 -0.13
N ALA A 10 1.87 1.97 -0.12
CA ALA A 10 0.79 1.05 0.24
C ALA A 10 0.06 0.57 -1.01
N CYS A 11 -0.37 -0.69 -1.02
CA CYS A 11 -1.17 -1.28 -2.10
C CYS A 11 -2.37 -2.02 -1.52
N CYS A 12 -3.46 -2.07 -2.30
CA CYS A 12 -4.58 -2.93 -1.97
C CYS A 12 -4.31 -4.34 -2.49
N LEU A 13 -4.36 -5.33 -1.60
CA LEU A 13 -4.13 -6.73 -1.94
C LEU A 13 -5.22 -7.58 -1.30
N ALA A 14 -5.65 -8.61 -2.03
CA ALA A 14 -6.46 -9.69 -1.50
C ALA A 14 -5.58 -10.94 -1.46
N LEU A 15 -5.12 -11.31 -0.27
CA LEU A 15 -4.35 -12.55 -0.06
C LEU A 15 -5.30 -13.75 -0.13
N ASP A 16 -4.75 -14.93 -0.44
CA ASP A 16 -5.55 -16.15 -0.57
C ASP A 16 -6.22 -16.45 0.78
N ASN A 17 -7.55 -16.54 0.78
CA ASN A 17 -8.38 -16.74 1.99
C ASN A 17 -8.45 -15.55 2.98
N SER A 18 -8.08 -14.32 2.56
CA SER A 18 -8.19 -13.11 3.36
C SER A 18 -8.94 -11.99 2.62
N PRO A 19 -9.77 -11.18 3.31
CA PRO A 19 -10.42 -10.05 2.66
C PRO A 19 -9.41 -9.03 2.10
N PRO A 20 -9.79 -8.29 1.05
CA PRO A 20 -8.94 -7.25 0.49
C PRO A 20 -8.63 -6.19 1.56
N GLY A 21 -7.35 -5.89 1.69
CA GLY A 21 -6.83 -4.96 2.68
C GLY A 21 -5.70 -4.12 2.12
N ILE A 22 -5.26 -3.13 2.89
CA ILE A 22 -4.15 -2.25 2.52
C ILE A 22 -2.88 -2.75 3.19
N TYR A 23 -1.85 -2.99 2.40
CA TYR A 23 -0.58 -3.51 2.88
C TYR A 23 0.59 -2.63 2.45
N ILE A 24 1.67 -2.65 3.23
CA ILE A 24 2.90 -1.92 2.94
C ILE A 24 3.75 -2.74 1.98
N HIS A 25 3.91 -2.24 0.76
CA HIS A 25 4.75 -2.84 -0.27
C HIS A 25 6.21 -2.34 -0.20
N SER A 26 6.39 -1.04 0.07
CA SER A 26 7.72 -0.42 0.08
C SER A 26 7.73 0.82 0.96
N LEU A 27 8.93 1.20 1.42
CA LEU A 27 9.16 2.39 2.23
C LEU A 27 10.23 3.25 1.55
N ALA A 28 9.92 4.52 1.34
CA ALA A 28 10.83 5.46 0.70
C ALA A 28 12.06 5.70 1.57
N PRO A 29 13.29 5.65 1.02
CA PRO A 29 14.50 5.95 1.77
C PRO A 29 14.48 7.40 2.28
N GLY A 30 14.88 7.60 3.53
CA GLY A 30 14.88 8.93 4.18
C GLY A 30 13.50 9.45 4.61
N SER A 31 12.45 8.63 4.53
CA SER A 31 11.11 8.98 5.02
C SER A 31 10.90 8.63 6.50
N VAL A 32 9.92 9.28 7.12
CA VAL A 32 9.54 8.99 8.53
C VAL A 32 9.20 7.52 8.72
N ALA A 33 8.47 6.90 7.79
CA ALA A 33 8.12 5.49 7.92
C ALA A 33 9.32 4.54 7.80
N LYS A 34 10.36 4.92 7.05
CA LYS A 34 11.60 4.13 6.99
C LYS A 34 12.45 4.33 8.25
N MET A 35 12.43 5.53 8.83
CA MET A 35 13.12 5.83 10.09
C MET A 35 12.43 5.16 11.28
N GLU A 36 11.10 5.06 11.23
CA GLU A 36 10.30 4.36 12.23
C GLU A 36 10.39 2.85 12.00
N SER A 37 11.30 2.19 12.72
CA SER A 37 11.62 0.76 12.57
C SER A 37 10.44 -0.21 12.76
N ASN A 38 9.25 0.25 13.14
CA ASN A 38 8.09 -0.62 13.30
C ASN A 38 7.35 -0.89 11.99
N LEU A 39 7.70 -0.23 10.89
CA LEU A 39 7.05 -0.46 9.59
C LEU A 39 7.97 -1.25 8.66
N SER A 40 7.40 -2.24 7.98
CA SER A 40 8.11 -3.11 7.06
C SER A 40 7.20 -3.61 5.95
N ARG A 41 7.80 -4.10 4.87
CA ARG A 41 7.06 -4.76 3.78
C ARG A 41 6.28 -5.95 4.33
N GLY A 42 5.07 -6.15 3.83
CA GLY A 42 4.19 -7.23 4.29
C GLY A 42 3.31 -6.87 5.49
N ASP A 43 3.47 -5.69 6.08
CA ASP A 43 2.61 -5.22 7.17
C ASP A 43 1.24 -4.76 6.63
N GLN A 44 0.15 -5.22 7.25
CA GLN A 44 -1.20 -4.79 6.91
C GLN A 44 -1.57 -3.53 7.70
N ILE A 45 -2.08 -2.49 7.06
CA ILE A 45 -2.60 -1.30 7.75
C ILE A 45 -4.04 -1.59 8.21
N LEU A 46 -4.24 -1.59 9.52
CA LEU A 46 -5.54 -1.82 10.15
C LEU A 46 -6.25 -0.50 10.49
N GLU A 47 -5.51 0.48 11.01
CA GLU A 47 -6.02 1.81 11.32
C GLU A 47 -5.02 2.91 10.98
N VAL A 48 -5.57 4.08 10.61
CA VAL A 48 -4.82 5.32 10.38
C VAL A 48 -5.45 6.44 11.21
N ASN A 49 -4.69 6.99 12.15
CA ASN A 49 -5.13 8.08 13.02
C ASN A 49 -6.50 7.81 13.68
N SER A 50 -6.68 6.60 14.24
CA SER A 50 -7.95 6.12 14.82
C SER A 50 -9.10 5.84 13.83
N VAL A 51 -8.81 5.79 12.52
CA VAL A 51 -9.80 5.42 11.50
C VAL A 51 -9.52 4.01 11.02
N ASN A 52 -10.52 3.13 11.12
CA ASN A 52 -10.42 1.76 10.62
C ASN A 52 -10.34 1.72 9.10
N VAL A 53 -9.26 1.10 8.59
CA VAL A 53 -8.99 0.96 7.17
C VAL A 53 -8.80 -0.50 6.74
N ARG A 54 -9.14 -1.46 7.62
CA ARG A 54 -8.96 -2.91 7.37
C ARG A 54 -9.61 -3.38 6.07
N HIS A 55 -10.76 -2.80 5.74
CA HIS A 55 -11.55 -3.08 4.53
C HIS A 55 -11.73 -1.81 3.67
N ALA A 56 -10.93 -0.78 3.91
CA ALA A 56 -11.05 0.47 3.17
C ALA A 56 -10.25 0.40 1.88
N ALA A 57 -10.73 1.12 0.85
CA ALA A 57 -9.99 1.30 -0.39
C ALA A 57 -8.74 2.16 -0.17
N LEU A 58 -7.73 1.96 -1.03
CA LEU A 58 -6.47 2.72 -0.99
C LEU A 58 -6.70 4.24 -1.04
N SER A 59 -7.68 4.67 -1.86
CA SER A 59 -8.10 6.08 -1.94
C SER A 59 -8.57 6.66 -0.60
N LYS A 60 -9.25 5.86 0.22
CA LYS A 60 -9.70 6.29 1.56
C LYS A 60 -8.51 6.50 2.48
N VAL A 61 -7.54 5.59 2.46
CA VAL A 61 -6.28 5.71 3.24
C VAL A 61 -5.52 6.96 2.81
N HIS A 62 -5.35 7.18 1.50
CA HIS A 62 -4.71 8.39 0.98
C HIS A 62 -5.44 9.66 1.41
N THR A 63 -6.77 9.66 1.36
CA THR A 63 -7.58 10.80 1.83
C THR A 63 -7.35 11.08 3.31
N ILE A 64 -7.34 10.04 4.16
CA ILE A 64 -7.10 10.20 5.60
C ILE A 64 -5.69 10.76 5.84
N LEU A 65 -4.67 10.16 5.23
CA LEU A 65 -3.28 10.61 5.34
C LEU A 65 -3.09 12.04 4.83
N SER A 66 -3.78 12.42 3.75
CA SER A 66 -3.74 13.79 3.20
C SER A 66 -4.47 14.80 4.07
N LYS A 67 -5.54 14.39 4.76
CA LYS A 67 -6.27 15.22 5.72
C LYS A 67 -5.58 15.31 7.08
N CYS A 68 -4.62 14.45 7.37
CA CYS A 68 -3.85 14.52 8.61
C CYS A 68 -3.04 15.82 8.67
N PRO A 69 -3.10 16.56 9.80
CA PRO A 69 -2.24 17.71 10.00
C PRO A 69 -0.76 17.29 10.05
N PRO A 70 0.18 18.20 9.75
CA PRO A 70 1.60 17.93 9.93
C PRO A 70 1.87 17.59 11.39
N GLY A 71 2.43 16.40 11.65
CA GLY A 71 2.65 15.89 13.00
C GLY A 71 2.77 14.36 13.04
N PRO A 72 2.80 13.77 14.25
CA PRO A 72 2.87 12.33 14.41
C PRO A 72 1.60 11.66 13.87
N VAL A 73 1.78 10.74 12.93
CA VAL A 73 0.69 9.90 12.40
C VAL A 73 0.70 8.59 13.15
N ARG A 74 -0.45 8.23 13.74
CA ARG A 74 -0.60 6.96 14.45
C ARG A 74 -1.12 5.90 13.49
N LEU A 75 -0.36 4.84 13.29
CA LEU A 75 -0.74 3.70 12.47
C LEU A 75 -0.89 2.46 13.34
N VAL A 76 -1.92 1.67 13.09
CA VAL A 76 -2.04 0.33 13.67
C VAL A 76 -1.83 -0.66 12.53
N ILE A 77 -0.79 -1.48 12.66
CA ILE A 77 -0.47 -2.52 11.70
C ILE A 77 -0.77 -3.91 12.24
N GLY A 78 -1.21 -4.80 11.34
CA GLY A 78 -1.31 -6.22 11.57
C GLY A 78 -0.08 -6.90 10.99
N ARG A 79 0.74 -7.50 11.85
CA ARG A 79 1.81 -8.41 11.42
C ARG A 79 1.33 -9.84 11.47
N HIS A 80 1.64 -10.57 10.41
CA HIS A 80 1.51 -12.02 10.41
C HIS A 80 2.52 -12.62 11.40
N PRO A 81 2.19 -13.69 12.16
CA PRO A 81 3.12 -14.38 13.06
C PRO A 81 4.41 -14.83 12.36
N ASN A 82 4.32 -15.06 11.04
CA ASN A 82 5.46 -15.32 10.17
C ASN A 82 5.57 -14.20 9.13
N PRO A 83 6.51 -13.24 9.28
CA PRO A 83 6.66 -12.13 8.35
C PRO A 83 7.04 -12.59 6.94
N LYS A 84 7.81 -13.69 6.84
CA LYS A 84 8.18 -14.31 5.57
C LYS A 84 6.96 -14.76 4.76
N ILE A 85 5.89 -15.21 5.43
CA ILE A 85 4.68 -15.68 4.75
C ILE A 85 3.93 -14.47 4.18
N SER A 86 3.69 -13.44 5.01
CA SER A 86 3.02 -12.21 4.56
C SER A 86 3.73 -11.56 3.38
N GLU A 87 5.06 -11.49 3.43
CA GLU A 87 5.87 -10.93 2.34
C GLU A 87 5.81 -11.77 1.08
N GLN A 88 5.93 -13.11 1.18
CA GLN A 88 5.84 -14.01 0.02
C GLN A 88 4.45 -13.98 -0.63
N GLU A 89 3.39 -14.03 0.18
CA GLU A 89 2.00 -13.95 -0.29
C GLU A 89 1.76 -12.63 -1.02
N MET A 90 2.19 -11.52 -0.41
CA MET A 90 2.15 -10.20 -1.04
C MET A 90 2.93 -10.19 -2.35
N ASP A 91 4.15 -10.69 -2.36
CA ASP A 91 5.01 -10.68 -3.54
C ASP A 91 4.40 -11.50 -4.67
N ALA A 92 3.82 -12.67 -4.36
CA ALA A 92 3.10 -13.49 -5.32
C ALA A 92 1.89 -12.77 -5.93
N VAL A 93 1.08 -12.10 -5.10
CA VAL A 93 -0.09 -11.33 -5.56
C VAL A 93 0.34 -10.12 -6.40
N ILE A 94 1.35 -9.38 -5.95
CA ILE A 94 1.91 -8.24 -6.69
C ILE A 94 2.49 -8.74 -8.01
N ALA A 95 3.33 -9.76 -8.02
CA ALA A 95 3.91 -10.34 -9.22
C ALA A 95 2.81 -10.71 -10.21
N ARG A 96 1.78 -11.43 -9.76
CA ARG A 96 0.63 -11.82 -10.58
C ARG A 96 -0.15 -10.62 -11.15
N SER A 97 -0.25 -9.52 -10.39
CA SER A 97 -0.93 -8.29 -10.82
C SER A 97 -0.08 -7.45 -11.78
N THR A 98 1.23 -7.35 -11.54
CA THR A 98 2.21 -6.66 -12.41
C THR A 98 2.34 -7.36 -13.78
N TYR A 99 2.11 -8.67 -13.85
CA TYR A 99 1.98 -9.41 -15.11
C TYR A 99 0.69 -9.08 -15.90
N GLN A 100 -0.34 -8.53 -15.24
CA GLN A 100 -1.57 -8.10 -15.91
C GLN A 100 -1.48 -6.63 -16.36
N GLU A 101 -0.79 -5.79 -15.58
CA GLU A 101 -0.60 -4.36 -15.90
C GLU A 101 0.37 -4.13 -17.09
N SER A 102 1.22 -5.10 -17.40
CA SER A 102 2.06 -5.08 -18.62
C SER A 102 1.29 -5.37 -19.93
N LYS A 103 -0.03 -5.60 -19.87
CA LYS A 103 -0.91 -5.75 -21.06
C LYS A 103 -1.92 -4.62 -21.27
N GLU A 104 -2.06 -3.68 -20.33
CA GLU A 104 -3.00 -2.54 -20.45
C GLU A 104 -2.34 -1.19 -20.74
N ALA A 105 -1.03 -1.16 -21.01
CA ALA A 105 -0.35 0.00 -21.64
C ALA A 105 -0.24 -0.13 -23.18
N SER A 106 -0.96 -1.06 -23.80
CA SER A 106 -1.00 -1.22 -25.27
C SER A 106 -2.40 -1.58 -25.79
N SER A 107 -3.41 -0.81 -25.40
CA SER A 107 -4.66 -0.79 -26.16
C SER A 107 -5.12 0.64 -26.41
N SER A 108 -4.51 1.26 -27.42
CA SER A 108 -5.17 2.31 -28.21
C SER A 108 -5.87 1.61 -29.40
N PRO A 109 -7.21 1.54 -29.46
CA PRO A 109 -7.92 1.05 -30.62
C PRO A 109 -8.37 2.21 -31.54
N GLY A 110 -8.07 2.06 -32.84
CA GLY A 110 -8.71 2.79 -33.95
C GLY A 110 -8.21 4.21 -34.19
N SER A 111 -8.12 4.73 -35.41
CA SER A 111 -8.61 4.33 -36.73
C SER A 111 -7.91 5.25 -37.74
N GLY A 112 -7.37 4.77 -38.84
CA GLY A 112 -8.13 4.74 -40.09
C GLY A 112 -8.16 6.12 -40.77
N THR A 113 -7.29 6.27 -41.78
CA THR A 113 -7.41 7.03 -43.06
C THR A 113 -8.69 7.86 -43.31
N PRO A 114 -8.62 8.95 -44.09
CA PRO A 114 -8.39 8.85 -45.55
C PRO A 114 -7.01 9.35 -46.01
#